data_AF-A0A1I3L5S6-F1
#
_entry.id   AF-A0A1I3L5S6-F1
#
_cell.length_a   1.000
_cell.length_b   1.000
_cell.length_c   1.000
_cell.angle_alpha   90.00
_cell.angle_beta   90.00
_cell.angle_gamma   90.00
#
_symmetry.space_group_name_H-M   'P 1'
#
loop_
_entity.id
_entity.type
_entity.pdbx_description
1 polymer ?
#
loop_
_entity_poly.entity_id
_entity_poly.type
_entity_poly.pdbx_seq_one_letter_code
_entity_poly.pdbx_strand_id
1 'polypeptide(L)' 'MHLYFWSPTCGPCRRISPKVDAAIEAGAPIRKLDVSTDTGRYVARLFGITATPALVKVNKTIYVGDVAVAKEFE' A
#
# COMPACT_ATOMS: atom_id res chain seq x y z
N MET A 1 10.89 2.51 -3.06
CA MET A 1 9.44 2.77 -3.25
C MET A 1 8.70 2.17 -2.06
N HIS A 2 7.57 2.71 -1.62
CA HIS A 2 6.73 2.11 -0.57
C HIS A 2 5.29 1.88 -1.03
N LEU A 3 4.67 0.83 -0.53
CA LEU A 3 3.24 0.57 -0.69
C LEU A 3 2.55 0.80 0.65
N TYR A 4 1.58 1.71 0.68
CA TYR A 4 0.74 1.97 1.84
C TYR A 4 -0.62 1.31 1.65
N PHE A 5 -0.86 0.23 2.38
CA PHE A 5 -2.12 -0.49 2.43
C PHE A 5 -3.05 0.18 3.43
N TRP A 6 -4.20 0.63 2.95
CA TRP A 6 -5.17 1.38 3.73
C TRP A 6 -6.60 1.02 3.33
N SER A 7 -7.58 1.50 4.08
CA SER A 7 -9.01 1.38 3.74
C SER A 7 -9.80 2.59 4.25
N PRO A 8 -10.87 3.03 3.56
CA PRO A 8 -11.74 4.11 4.02
C PRO A 8 -12.51 3.77 5.30
N THR A 9 -12.77 2.49 5.57
CA THR A 9 -13.47 2.01 6.78
C THR A 9 -12.51 1.71 7.93
N CYS A 10 -11.20 1.85 7.72
CA CYS A 10 -10.18 1.63 8.74
C CYS A 10 -10.03 2.88 9.63
N GLY A 11 -10.51 2.78 10.87
CA GLY A 11 -10.42 3.86 11.86
C GLY A 11 -9.01 4.43 12.06
N PRO A 12 -7.98 3.61 12.28
CA PRO A 12 -6.59 4.09 12.40
C PRO A 12 -6.06 4.73 11.11
N CYS A 13 -6.47 4.24 9.93
CA CYS A 13 -6.06 4.79 8.65
C CYS A 13 -6.52 6.23 8.47
N ARG A 14 -7.73 6.59 8.96
CA ARG A 14 -8.21 7.99 8.88
C ARG A 14 -7.29 9.00 9.57
N ARG A 15 -6.52 8.59 10.59
CA ARG A 15 -5.53 9.46 11.26
C ARG A 15 -4.18 9.52 10.54
N ILE A 16 -3.80 8.44 9.84
CA ILE A 16 -2.47 8.28 9.24
C ILE A 16 -2.47 8.70 7.77
N SER A 17 -3.53 8.40 7.03
CA SER A 17 -3.63 8.69 5.59
C SER A 17 -3.35 10.16 5.25
N PRO A 18 -3.83 11.18 5.99
CA PRO A 18 -3.49 12.58 5.68
C PRO A 18 -1.98 12.88 5.74
N LYS A 19 -1.24 12.22 6.64
CA LYS A 19 0.22 12.36 6.74
C LYS A 19 0.93 11.67 5.57
N VAL A 20 0.41 10.51 5.16
CA VAL A 20 0.91 9.79 3.98
C VAL A 20 0.65 10.61 2.71
N ASP A 21 -0.52 11.23 2.61
CA ASP A 21 -0.89 12.10 1.48
C ASP A 21 0.04 13.31 1.40
N ALA A 22 0.28 14.00 2.53
CA ALA A 22 1.25 15.10 2.58
C ALA A 22 2.68 14.66 2.20
N ALA A 23 3.10 13.45 2.59
CA ALA A 23 4.40 12.92 2.20
C ALA A 23 4.48 12.63 0.69
N ILE A 24 3.41 12.10 0.09
CA ILE A 24 3.31 11.89 -1.36
C ILE A 24 3.39 13.24 -2.10
N GLU A 25 2.66 14.25 -1.63
CA GLU A 25 2.70 15.62 -2.16
C GLU A 25 4.11 16.23 -2.06
N ALA A 26 4.84 15.94 -0.99
CA ALA A 26 6.24 16.33 -0.82
C ALA A 26 7.24 15.50 -1.65
N GLY A 27 6.77 14.57 -2.49
CA GLY A 27 7.59 13.78 -3.40
C GLY A 27 8.07 12.43 -2.85
N ALA A 28 7.54 11.98 -1.70
CA ALA A 28 7.88 10.65 -1.20
C ALA A 28 7.39 9.56 -2.19
N PRO A 29 8.23 8.56 -2.52
CA PRO A 29 7.88 7.51 -3.46
C PRO A 29 6.98 6.47 -2.79
N ILE A 30 5.72 6.84 -2.55
CA ILE A 30 4.70 6.01 -1.91
C ILE A 30 3.53 5.83 -2.90
N ARG A 31 2.98 4.61 -2.95
CA ARG A 31 1.71 4.30 -3.64
C ARG A 31 0.70 3.80 -2.63
N LYS A 32 -0.53 4.30 -2.72
CA LYS A 32 -1.63 3.88 -1.86
C LYS A 32 -2.38 2.72 -2.50
N LEU A 33 -2.67 1.69 -1.71
CA LEU A 33 -3.48 0.55 -2.12
C LEU A 33 -4.69 0.43 -1.19
N ASP A 34 -5.89 0.61 -1.75
CA ASP A 34 -7.15 0.49 -1.00
C ASP A 34 -7.58 -0.97 -0.92
N VAL A 35 -7.43 -1.56 0.26
CA VAL A 35 -7.79 -2.96 0.55
C VAL A 35 -9.30 -3.18 0.70
N SER A 36 -10.13 -2.15 0.51
CA SER A 36 -11.58 -2.34 0.39
C SER A 36 -12.00 -2.79 -1.02
N THR A 37 -11.15 -2.59 -2.02
CA THR A 37 -11.34 -3.07 -3.40
C THR A 37 -10.86 -4.51 -3.56
N ASP A 38 -11.40 -5.25 -4.54
CA ASP A 38 -10.98 -6.63 -4.78
C ASP A 38 -9.51 -6.73 -5.23
N THR A 39 -9.08 -5.84 -6.12
CA THR A 39 -7.67 -5.74 -6.54
C THR A 39 -6.76 -5.42 -5.35
N GLY A 40 -7.12 -4.44 -4.52
CA GLY A 40 -6.33 -4.09 -3.35
C GLY A 40 -6.28 -5.20 -2.30
N ARG A 41 -7.39 -5.93 -2.06
CA ARG A 41 -7.39 -7.14 -1.22
C ARG A 41 -6.47 -8.22 -1.76
N TYR A 42 -6.55 -8.48 -3.07
CA TYR A 42 -5.73 -9.49 -3.72
C TYR A 42 -4.24 -9.16 -3.57
N VAL A 43 -3.85 -7.92 -3.88
CA VAL A 43 -2.48 -7.45 -3.70
C VAL A 43 -2.06 -7.51 -2.23
N ALA A 44 -2.88 -7.06 -1.28
CA ALA A 44 -2.58 -7.15 0.14
C ALA A 44 -2.24 -8.59 0.59
N ARG A 45 -3.00 -9.58 0.10
CA ARG A 45 -2.72 -11.01 0.35
C ARG A 45 -1.36 -11.46 -0.19
N LEU A 46 -0.97 -11.02 -1.40
CA LEU A 46 0.34 -11.35 -1.97
C LEU A 46 1.51 -10.82 -1.13
N PHE A 47 1.28 -9.76 -0.36
CA PHE A 47 2.25 -9.15 0.55
C PHE A 47 2.12 -9.64 2.00
N GLY A 48 1.21 -10.59 2.29
CA GLY A 48 0.98 -11.09 3.65
C GLY A 48 0.35 -10.06 4.58
N ILE A 49 -0.29 -9.01 4.05
CA ILE A 49 -0.92 -7.96 4.86
C ILE A 49 -2.27 -8.46 5.38
N THR A 50 -2.36 -8.63 6.69
CA THR A 50 -3.57 -9.10 7.39
C THR A 50 -4.34 -7.99 8.11
N ALA A 51 -3.72 -6.82 8.29
CA ALA A 51 -4.33 -5.66 8.93
C ALA A 51 -3.90 -4.35 8.25
N THR A 52 -4.75 -3.33 8.35
CA THR A 52 -4.41 -1.97 7.93
C THR A 52 -4.45 -1.01 9.12
N PRO A 53 -3.65 0.07 9.11
CA PRO A 53 -2.71 0.46 8.06
C PRO A 53 -1.43 -0.38 8.05
N ALA A 54 -0.84 -0.58 6.87
CA ALA A 54 0.48 -1.20 6.72
C ALA A 54 1.31 -0.47 5.67
N LEU A 55 2.61 -0.34 5.90
CA LEU A 55 3.57 0.25 4.97
C LEU A 55 4.64 -0.78 4.63
N VAL A 56 4.82 -1.07 3.36
CA VAL A 56 5.80 -2.04 2.88
C VAL A 56 6.85 -1.33 2.05
N LYS A 57 8.13 -1.56 2.35
CA LYS A 57 9.25 -1.11 1.52
C LYS A 57 9.47 -2.06 0.36
N VAL A 58 9.83 -1.47 -0.76
CA VAL A 58 9.90 -2.14 -2.03
C VAL A 58 11.06 -1.59 -2.85
N ASN A 59 11.98 -2.48 -3.25
CA ASN A 59 13.16 -2.14 -4.03
C ASN A 59 13.20 -2.80 -5.42
N LYS A 60 12.24 -3.68 -5.78
CA LYS A 60 12.02 -4.17 -7.16
C LYS A 60 10.56 -4.12 -7.59
N THR A 61 10.34 -3.97 -8.89
CA THR A 61 9.03 -4.13 -9.54
C THR A 61 8.64 -5.62 -9.59
N ILE A 62 7.45 -5.96 -9.09
CA ILE A 62 6.71 -7.22 -9.28
C ILE A 62 5.73 -7.01 -10.42
N TYR A 63 5.37 -8.03 -11.16
CA TYR A 63 4.19 -7.97 -12.02
C TYR A 63 3.18 -9.00 -11.50
N VAL A 64 1.95 -8.56 -11.27
CA VAL A 64 0.80 -9.36 -10.85
C VAL A 64 -0.22 -9.31 -11.98
N GLY A 65 -0.15 -10.28 -12.89
CA GLY A 65 -0.83 -10.18 -14.20
C GLY A 65 -0.23 -9.05 -15.04
N ASP A 66 -1.07 -8.28 -15.73
CA ASP A 66 -0.65 -7.05 -16.44
C ASP A 66 -0.36 -5.87 -15.50
N VAL A 67 -0.52 -6.04 -14.18
CA VAL A 67 -0.37 -4.97 -13.18
C VAL A 67 1.01 -5.05 -12.55
N ALA A 68 1.86 -4.03 -12.74
CA ALA A 68 3.11 -3.90 -12.00
C ALA A 68 2.84 -3.60 -10.51
N VAL A 69 3.13 -4.54 -9.62
CA VAL A 69 3.23 -4.32 -8.16
C VAL A 69 4.73 -4.24 -7.83
N ALA A 70 5.20 -4.19 -6.58
CA ALA A 70 6.64 -4.07 -6.34
C ALA A 70 6.96 -4.68 -4.93
N LYS A 71 7.97 -5.58 -4.76
CA LYS A 71 8.30 -6.34 -3.50
C LYS A 71 9.78 -6.23 -3.20
N GLU A 72 10.14 -6.21 -1.91
CA GLU A 72 11.29 -6.95 -1.38
C GLU A 72 10.81 -7.75 -0.16
N PHE A 73 11.45 -8.89 0.09
CA PHE A 73 11.48 -9.52 1.41
C PHE A 73 12.86 -9.26 2.00
N GLU A 74 12.91 -8.96 3.30
CA GLU A 74 14.13 -9.00 4.09
C GLU A 74 14.52 -10.47 4.36
#